data_AF-X1L927-F1
#
_entry.id   AF-X1L927-F1
#
_cell.length_a   1.000
_cell.length_b   1.000
_cell.length_c   1.000
_cell.angle_alpha   90.00
_cell.angle_beta   90.00
_cell.angle_gamma   90.00
#
_symmetry.space_group_name_H-M   'P 1'
#
loop_
_entity.id
_entity.type
_entity.pdbx_description
1 polymer ?
#
loop_
_entity_poly.entity_id
_entity_poly.type
_entity_poly.pdbx_seq_one_letter_code
_entity_poly.pdbx_strand_id
1 'polypeptide(L)'
;MHQIIEKAKKEKRSLLETEAKELLREYGIPVPDFELIRSEGEISKLTENISYPVVMKIVSPDIIHKSDAGGVKLNIKDEKEAKLAYQDFP
;
A
#
# COMPACT_ATOMS: atom_id res chain seq x y z
N MET A 1 6.76 23.85 3.96
CA MET A 1 6.89 22.65 3.10
C MET A 1 5.98 21.58 3.68
N HIS A 2 5.44 20.67 2.84
CA HIS A 2 4.36 19.75 3.22
C HIS A 2 4.77 18.75 4.31
N GLN A 3 3.90 18.45 5.28
CA GLN A 3 4.25 17.61 6.45
C GLN A 3 4.76 16.21 6.05
N ILE A 4 4.12 15.58 5.07
CA ILE A 4 4.55 14.28 4.50
C ILE A 4 6.00 14.36 3.95
N ILE A 5 6.34 15.44 3.25
CA ILE A 5 7.67 15.64 2.67
C ILE A 5 8.71 15.90 3.77
N GLU A 6 8.37 16.72 4.78
CA GLU A 6 9.24 16.99 5.93
C GLU A 6 9.59 15.70 6.69
N LYS A 7 8.59 14.85 6.93
CA LYS A 7 8.76 13.57 7.62
C LYS A 7 9.75 12.67 6.87
N ALA A 8 9.53 12.45 5.57
CA ALA A 8 10.41 11.62 4.77
C ALA A 8 11.85 12.18 4.69
N LYS A 9 12.01 13.50 4.58
CA LYS A 9 13.32 14.16 4.64
C LYS A 9 14.02 13.94 5.98
N LYS A 10 13.31 14.10 7.10
CA LYS A 10 13.85 13.85 8.45
C LYS A 10 14.30 12.40 8.61
N GLU A 11 13.53 11.46 8.04
CA GLU A 11 13.83 10.03 8.03
C GLU A 11 14.85 9.62 6.95
N LYS A 12 15.39 10.58 6.17
CA LYS A 12 16.39 10.37 5.10
C LYS A 12 15.98 9.30 4.08
N ARG A 13 14.70 9.24 3.74
CA ARG A 13 14.13 8.31 2.75
C ARG A 13 13.24 9.03 1.74
N SER A 14 12.91 8.33 0.66
CA SER A 14 11.84 8.75 -0.25
C SER A 14 10.46 8.59 0.39
N LEU A 15 9.44 9.22 -0.21
CA LEU A 15 8.04 8.97 0.16
C LEU A 15 7.69 7.49 -0.03
N LEU A 16 6.91 6.94 0.90
CA LEU A 16 6.25 5.67 0.67
C LEU A 16 5.13 5.84 -0.36
N GLU A 17 4.70 4.74 -0.99
CA GLU A 17 3.60 4.80 -1.99
C GLU A 17 2.32 5.38 -1.39
N THR A 18 1.99 5.05 -0.14
CA THR A 18 0.82 5.59 0.57
C THR A 18 0.94 7.10 0.79
N GLU A 19 2.09 7.56 1.28
CA GLU A 19 2.41 8.97 1.50
C GLU A 19 2.36 9.78 0.19
N ALA A 20 2.87 9.22 -0.90
CA ALA A 20 2.81 9.86 -2.22
C ALA A 20 1.37 9.96 -2.74
N LYS A 21 0.55 8.92 -2.57
CA LYS A 21 -0.87 8.95 -2.98
C LYS A 21 -1.70 9.91 -2.15
N GLU A 22 -1.46 9.99 -0.84
CA GLU A 22 -2.09 11.00 0.03
C GLU A 22 -1.78 12.42 -0.45
N LEU A 23 -0.49 12.70 -0.69
CA LEU A 23 -0.05 13.98 -1.22
C LEU A 23 -0.71 14.32 -2.57
N LEU A 24 -0.78 13.37 -3.50
CA LEU A 24 -1.43 13.58 -4.80
C LEU A 24 -2.93 13.90 -4.63
N ARG A 25 -3.62 13.17 -3.74
CA ARG A 25 -5.04 13.39 -3.45
C ARG A 25 -5.29 14.77 -2.85
N GLU A 26 -4.43 15.24 -1.94
CA GLU A 26 -4.51 16.59 -1.35
C GLU A 26 -4.39 17.71 -2.40
N TYR A 27 -3.67 17.46 -3.49
CA TYR A 27 -3.53 18.39 -4.61
C TYR A 27 -4.59 18.21 -5.71
N GLY A 28 -5.62 17.39 -5.46
CA GLY A 28 -6.72 17.14 -6.40
C GLY A 28 -6.35 16.22 -7.56
N ILE A 29 -5.21 15.51 -7.49
CA ILE A 29 -4.81 14.53 -8.49
C ILE A 29 -5.46 13.18 -8.12
N PRO A 30 -6.31 12.60 -8.98
CA PRO A 30 -6.97 11.34 -8.68
C PRO A 30 -5.96 10.20 -8.62
N VAL A 31 -6.11 9.35 -7.60
CA VAL A 31 -5.32 8.14 -7.39
C VAL A 31 -6.27 6.97 -7.09
N PRO A 32 -5.90 5.72 -7.40
CA PRO A 32 -6.70 4.57 -7.00
C PRO A 32 -6.89 4.54 -5.49
N ASP A 33 -8.09 4.17 -5.04
CA ASP A 33 -8.36 3.94 -3.63
C ASP A 33 -7.45 2.85 -3.08
N PHE A 34 -7.00 3.05 -1.84
CA PHE A 34 -6.05 2.17 -1.19
C PHE A 34 -6.24 2.23 0.32
N GLU A 35 -5.88 1.13 0.98
CA GLU A 35 -5.87 0.99 2.43
C GLU A 35 -4.53 0.38 2.85
N LEU A 36 -3.98 0.85 3.98
CA LEU A 36 -2.73 0.33 4.54
C LEU A 36 -3.03 -0.74 5.59
N ILE A 37 -2.77 -1.99 5.24
CA ILE A 37 -2.94 -3.16 6.09
C ILE A 37 -1.66 -3.41 6.89
N ARG A 38 -1.78 -3.44 8.22
CA ARG A 38 -0.67 -3.70 9.16
C ARG A 38 -0.72 -5.07 9.81
N SER A 39 -1.84 -5.78 9.66
CA SER A 39 -2.04 -7.12 10.21
C SER A 39 -2.99 -7.92 9.32
N GLU A 40 -2.83 -9.25 9.31
CA GLU A 40 -3.73 -10.14 8.56
C GLU A 40 -5.21 -9.95 9.00
N GLY A 41 -5.43 -9.61 10.27
CA GLY A 41 -6.77 -9.36 10.83
C GLY A 41 -7.46 -8.11 10.30
N GLU A 42 -6.73 -7.18 9.69
CA GLU A 42 -7.32 -6.00 9.03
C GLU A 42 -7.90 -6.34 7.64
N ILE A 43 -7.51 -7.46 7.03
CA ILE A 43 -7.94 -7.86 5.68
C ILE A 43 -9.45 -8.12 5.61
N SER A 44 -10.07 -8.57 6.70
CA SER A 44 -11.53 -8.80 6.72
C SER A 44 -12.34 -7.50 6.61
N LYS A 45 -11.72 -6.33 6.87
CA LYS A 45 -12.35 -5.01 6.81
C LYS A 45 -12.22 -4.33 5.44
N LEU A 46 -11.35 -4.85 4.57
CA LEU A 46 -11.05 -4.26 3.25
C LEU A 46 -12.30 -4.09 2.38
N THR A 47 -13.27 -4.99 2.52
CA THR A 47 -14.52 -5.04 1.73
C THR A 47 -15.46 -3.87 2.00
N GLU A 48 -15.26 -3.12 3.09
CA GLU A 48 -16.08 -1.95 3.40
C GLU A 48 -15.79 -0.80 2.42
N ASN A 49 -14.55 -0.67 1.94
CA ASN A 49 -14.10 0.49 1.17
C ASN A 49 -13.49 0.14 -0.20
N ILE A 50 -13.05 -1.11 -0.40
CA ILE A 50 -12.38 -1.55 -1.64
C ILE A 50 -12.98 -2.88 -2.10
N SER A 51 -13.44 -2.91 -3.34
CA SER A 51 -14.00 -4.12 -3.96
C SER A 51 -12.94 -4.97 -4.65
N TYR A 52 -13.12 -6.29 -4.61
CA TYR A 52 -12.32 -7.22 -5.40
C TYR A 52 -12.63 -7.13 -6.90
N PRO A 53 -11.67 -7.46 -7.79
CA PRO A 53 -10.30 -7.88 -7.48
C PRO A 53 -9.40 -6.72 -7.07
N VAL A 54 -8.47 -6.99 -6.14
CA VAL A 54 -7.52 -5.99 -5.63
C VAL A 54 -6.06 -6.32 -6.01
N VAL A 55 -5.19 -5.33 -5.83
CA VAL A 55 -3.74 -5.47 -5.90
C VAL A 55 -3.17 -5.20 -4.52
N MET A 56 -2.38 -6.12 -3.99
CA MET A 56 -1.64 -5.93 -2.74
C MET A 56 -0.18 -5.65 -3.05
N LYS A 57 0.39 -4.64 -2.39
CA LYS A 57 1.80 -4.28 -2.54
C LYS A 57 2.42 -4.06 -1.17
N ILE A 58 3.64 -4.56 -0.98
CA ILE A 58 4.41 -4.27 0.23
C ILE A 58 4.69 -2.77 0.34
N VAL A 59 4.66 -2.27 1.56
CA VAL A 59 5.03 -0.89 1.90
C VAL A 59 6.22 -0.96 2.84
N SER A 60 7.42 -0.82 2.28
CA SER A 60 8.67 -0.84 3.03
C SER A 60 9.62 0.24 2.49
N PRO A 61 10.30 1.00 3.36
CA PRO A 61 11.36 1.91 2.94
C PRO A 61 12.56 1.18 2.33
N ASP A 62 12.75 -0.10 2.67
CA ASP A 62 13.89 -0.91 2.22
C ASP A 62 13.62 -1.61 0.88
N ILE A 63 12.35 -1.73 0.47
CA ILE A 63 11.94 -2.41 -0.77
C ILE A 63 11.39 -1.37 -1.76
N ILE A 64 12.29 -0.75 -2.50
CA ILE A 64 11.95 0.23 -3.55
C ILE A 64 11.40 -0.49 -4.79
N HIS A 65 12.07 -1.55 -5.25
CA HIS A 65 11.66 -2.36 -6.40
C HIS A 65 10.78 -3.54 -5.97
N LYS A 66 9.53 -3.22 -5.59
CA LYS A 66 8.57 -4.18 -5.01
C LYS A 66 8.36 -5.42 -5.87
N SER A 67 8.21 -5.27 -7.18
CA SER A 67 7.98 -6.41 -8.08
C SER A 67 9.14 -7.40 -8.05
N ASP A 68 10.38 -6.91 -8.05
CA ASP A 68 11.59 -7.73 -8.06
C ASP A 68 11.76 -8.51 -6.74
N ALA A 69 11.22 -7.97 -5.65
CA ALA A 69 11.21 -8.60 -4.34
C ALA A 69 9.98 -9.51 -4.10
N GLY A 70 9.10 -9.72 -5.09
CA GLY A 70 7.83 -10.43 -4.88
C GLY A 70 6.82 -9.66 -4.02
N GLY A 71 7.09 -8.38 -3.77
CA GLY A 71 6.28 -7.43 -3.00
C GLY A 71 5.07 -6.86 -3.75
N VAL A 72 4.65 -7.49 -4.85
CA VAL A 72 3.41 -7.15 -5.59
C VAL A 72 2.65 -8.44 -5.88
N LYS A 73 1.40 -8.51 -5.42
CA LYS A 73 0.46 -9.60 -5.72
C LYS A 73 -0.74 -9.00 -6.44
N LEU A 74 -1.01 -9.50 -7.65
CA LEU A 74 -2.04 -8.99 -8.55
C LEU A 74 -3.27 -9.90 -8.54
N ASN A 75 -4.42 -9.35 -8.95
CA ASN A 75 -5.65 -10.11 -9.21
C ASN A 75 -6.09 -10.97 -8.02
N ILE A 76 -6.03 -10.39 -6.82
CA ILE A 76 -6.56 -11.01 -5.60
C ILE A 76 -8.07 -10.89 -5.62
N LYS A 77 -8.78 -12.01 -5.64
CA LYS A 77 -10.23 -12.05 -5.96
C LYS A 77 -11.14 -12.10 -4.75
N ASP A 78 -10.62 -12.51 -3.61
CA ASP A 78 -11.40 -12.64 -2.38
C ASP A 78 -10.50 -12.51 -1.13
N GLU A 79 -11.15 -12.51 0.03
CA GLU A 79 -10.49 -12.39 1.33
C GLU A 79 -9.50 -13.53 1.60
N LYS A 80 -9.79 -14.75 1.10
CA LYS A 80 -8.93 -15.91 1.30
C LYS A 80 -7.63 -15.75 0.51
N GLU A 81 -7.72 -15.36 -0.76
CA GLU A 81 -6.55 -15.02 -1.57
C GLU A 81 -5.77 -13.84 -0.97
N ALA A 82 -6.46 -12.84 -0.39
CA ALA A 82 -5.81 -11.71 0.27
C ALA A 82 -4.98 -12.12 1.50
N LYS A 83 -5.51 -13.02 2.34
CA LYS A 83 -4.78 -13.57 3.50
C LYS A 83 -3.56 -14.38 3.08
N LEU A 84 -3.72 -15.23 2.06
CA LEU A 84 -2.59 -15.99 1.49
C LEU A 84 -1.51 -15.06 0.92
N ALA A 85 -1.92 -14.03 0.17
CA ALA A 85 -1.01 -13.02 -0.37
C ALA A 85 -0.26 -12.26 0.74
N TYR A 86 -0.94 -11.96 1.86
CA TYR A 86 -0.32 -11.30 3.01
C TYR A 86 0.77 -12.15 3.66
N GLN A 87 0.53 -13.46 3.82
CA GLN A 87 1.49 -14.41 4.39
C GLN A 87 2.69 -14.69 3.48
N ASP A 88 2.54 -14.47 2.17
CA ASP A 88 3.56 -14.70 1.13
C ASP A 88 4.36 -13.43 0.78
N PHE A 89 4.14 -12.31 1.47
CA PHE A 89 5.02 -11.15 1.36
C PHE A 89 6.35 -11.40 2.09
N PRO A 90 7.47 -10.90 1.53
CA PRO A 90 8.81 -11.06 2.10
C PRO A 90 9.03 -10.25 3.38
#